data_AF-A0A250I8H2-F1
#
_entry.id   AF-A0A250I8H2-F1
#
_cell.length_a   1.000
_cell.length_b   1.000
_cell.length_c   1.000
_cell.angle_alpha   90.00
_cell.angle_beta   90.00
_cell.angle_gamma   90.00
#
_symmetry.space_group_name_H-M   'P 1'
#
loop_
_entity.id
_entity.type
_entity.pdbx_description
1 polymer ?
#
loop_
_entity_poly.entity_id
_entity_poly.type
_entity_poly.pdbx_seq_one_letter_code
_entity_poly.pdbx_strand_id
1 'polypeptide(L)'
;MTEFELRAEEEGALSRRRALALEQRMRRLADRGQWKEAVIVGDALLRTRGGEDDPVLRRCVARTLLSMADCLQGLGHPESAVAAVDVLLGEFAGSSDGELRRSVAEALRRRASLQADWH
;
A
#
# COMPACT_ATOMS: atom_id res chain seq x y z
N MET A 1 9.72 29.50 -9.34
CA MET A 1 9.79 28.86 -8.02
C MET A 1 9.30 29.85 -6.98
N THR A 2 8.06 29.67 -6.55
CA THR A 2 7.40 30.50 -5.53
C THR A 2 7.50 29.84 -4.15
N GLU A 3 7.30 30.62 -3.08
CA GLU A 3 7.28 30.12 -1.70
C GLU A 3 6.21 29.03 -1.48
N PHE A 4 5.13 29.06 -2.27
CA PHE A 4 4.08 28.04 -2.29
C PHE A 4 4.55 26.72 -2.93
N GLU A 5 5.28 26.78 -4.04
CA GLU A 5 5.88 25.59 -4.69
C GLU A 5 6.92 24.94 -3.78
N LEU A 6 7.76 25.75 -3.11
CA LEU A 6 8.78 25.25 -2.18
C LEU A 6 8.14 24.49 -1.01
N ARG A 7 7.06 25.05 -0.45
CA ARG A 7 6.32 24.41 0.64
C ARG A 7 5.64 23.10 0.21
N ALA A 8 5.08 23.05 -1.00
CA ALA A 8 4.48 21.83 -1.53
C ALA A 8 5.53 20.72 -1.76
N GLU A 9 6.72 21.09 -2.23
CA GLU A 9 7.84 20.15 -2.38
C GLU A 9 8.34 19.60 -1.03
N GLU A 10 8.46 20.46 -0.02
CA GLU A 10 8.84 20.06 1.34
C GLU A 10 7.81 19.13 1.98
N GLU A 11 6.52 19.47 1.85
CA GLU A 11 5.40 18.64 2.33
C GLU A 11 5.39 17.27 1.61
N GLY A 12 5.59 17.25 0.30
CA GLY A 12 5.73 16.00 -0.47
C GLY A 12 6.93 15.16 -0.02
N ALA A 13 8.09 15.79 0.20
CA ALA A 13 9.29 15.10 0.67
C ALA A 13 9.12 14.51 2.08
N LEU A 14 8.48 15.26 2.99
CA LEU A 14 8.15 14.79 4.33
C LEU A 14 7.20 13.59 4.29
N SER A 15 6.16 13.68 3.45
CA SER A 15 5.16 12.61 3.31
C SER A 15 5.73 11.35 2.67
N ARG A 16 6.57 11.48 1.66
CA ARG A 16 7.36 10.35 1.13
C ARG A 16 8.20 9.70 2.23
N ARG A 17 8.93 10.48 3.02
CA ARG A 17 9.80 9.96 4.10
C ARG A 17 8.97 9.24 5.17
N ARG A 18 7.83 9.79 5.54
CA ARG A 18 6.90 9.18 6.50
C ARG A 18 6.35 7.86 5.97
N ALA A 19 5.89 7.81 4.72
CA ALA A 19 5.38 6.60 4.12
C ALA A 19 6.44 5.49 4.04
N LEU A 20 7.66 5.82 3.62
CA LEU A 20 8.78 4.85 3.61
C LEU A 20 9.07 4.28 5.00
N ALA A 21 9.07 5.12 6.04
CA ALA A 21 9.30 4.66 7.41
C ALA A 21 8.17 3.74 7.91
N LEU A 22 6.92 4.08 7.60
CA LEU A 22 5.76 3.28 7.99
C LEU A 22 5.72 1.93 7.25
N GLU A 23 6.03 1.91 5.96
CA GLU A 23 6.12 0.68 5.18
C GLU A 23 7.18 -0.28 5.76
N GLN A 24 8.37 0.24 6.05
CA GLN A 24 9.44 -0.55 6.67
C GLN A 24 9.04 -1.11 8.03
N ARG A 25 8.32 -0.32 8.83
CA ARG A 25 7.80 -0.76 10.13
C ARG A 25 6.75 -1.85 9.96
N MET A 26 5.80 -1.66 9.05
CA MET A 26 4.75 -2.61 8.75
C MET A 26 5.35 -3.96 8.34
N ARG A 27 6.30 -3.96 7.40
CA ARG A 27 6.96 -5.18 6.94
C ARG A 27 7.63 -5.94 8.08
N ARG A 28 8.37 -5.24 8.95
CA ARG A 28 8.98 -5.87 10.14
C ARG A 28 7.98 -6.46 11.13
N LEU A 29 6.79 -5.86 11.25
CA LEU A 29 5.71 -6.39 12.09
C LEU A 29 5.12 -7.65 11.47
N ALA A 30 4.86 -7.62 10.16
CA ALA A 30 4.40 -8.78 9.39
C ALA A 30 5.41 -9.94 9.48
N ASP A 31 6.71 -9.68 9.29
CA ASP A 31 7.76 -10.70 9.42
C ASP A 31 7.82 -11.37 10.80
N ARG A 32 7.33 -10.68 11.84
CA ARG A 32 7.25 -11.21 13.22
C ARG A 32 5.91 -11.87 13.54
N GLY A 33 5.01 -11.98 12.57
CA GLY A 33 3.65 -12.49 12.77
C GLY A 33 2.72 -11.53 13.52
N GLN A 34 3.12 -10.26 13.69
CA GLN A 34 2.32 -9.22 14.34
C GLN A 34 1.37 -8.59 13.31
N TRP A 35 0.52 -9.43 12.71
CA TRP A 35 -0.30 -9.08 11.54
C TRP A 35 -1.26 -7.93 11.82
N LYS A 36 -1.89 -7.91 13.00
CA LYS A 36 -2.85 -6.87 13.38
C LYS A 36 -2.18 -5.51 13.48
N GLU A 37 -1.01 -5.45 14.11
CA GLU A 37 -0.20 -4.25 14.22
C GLU A 37 0.32 -3.80 12.84
N ALA A 38 0.68 -4.74 11.96
CA ALA A 38 1.09 -4.43 10.61
C ALA A 38 -0.05 -3.73 9.84
N VAL A 39 -1.28 -4.24 9.92
CA VAL A 39 -2.48 -3.63 9.30
C VAL A 39 -2.71 -2.21 9.83
N ILE A 40 -2.61 -1.99 11.15
CA ILE A 40 -2.76 -0.65 11.75
C ILE A 40 -1.71 0.34 11.23
N VAL A 41 -0.46 -0.11 11.06
CA VAL A 41 0.60 0.72 10.49
C VAL A 41 0.36 0.99 8.99
N GLY A 42 -0.17 0.02 8.25
CA GLY A 42 -0.60 0.18 6.86
C GLY A 42 -1.68 1.26 6.71
N ASP A 43 -2.72 1.23 7.55
CA ASP A 43 -3.76 2.27 7.58
C ASP A 43 -3.18 3.65 7.86
N ALA A 44 -2.22 3.76 8.78
CA ALA A 44 -1.54 5.01 9.07
C ALA A 44 -0.74 5.54 7.88
N LEU A 45 -0.17 4.64 7.06
CA LEU A 45 0.53 4.99 5.83
C LEU A 45 -0.44 5.53 4.78
N LEU A 46 -1.58 4.86 4.56
CA LEU A 46 -2.62 5.29 3.61
C LEU A 46 -3.20 6.67 3.96
N ARG A 47 -3.20 7.04 5.25
CA ARG A 47 -3.62 8.37 5.73
C ARG A 47 -2.55 9.46 5.59
N THR A 48 -1.34 9.13 5.12
CA THR A 48 -0.33 10.15 4.80
C THR A 48 -0.87 11.04 3.67
N ARG A 49 -0.61 12.36 3.75
CA ARG A 49 -1.13 13.38 2.83
C ARG A 49 0.01 14.21 2.27
N GLY A 50 -0.08 14.67 1.03
CA GLY A 50 0.98 15.41 0.36
C GLY A 50 1.91 14.47 -0.42
N GLY A 51 2.19 14.83 -1.67
CA GLY A 51 2.97 14.00 -2.59
C GLY A 51 2.15 12.90 -3.26
N GLU A 52 0.85 13.11 -3.46
CA GLU A 52 -0.07 12.18 -4.15
C GLU A 52 0.43 11.81 -5.56
N ASP A 53 1.12 12.74 -6.23
CA ASP A 53 1.77 12.53 -7.52
C ASP A 53 3.20 11.96 -7.41
N ASP A 54 3.76 11.84 -6.21
CA ASP A 54 5.10 11.29 -6.00
C ASP A 54 5.08 9.78 -6.35
N PRO A 55 5.84 9.34 -7.37
CA PRO A 55 5.86 7.95 -7.79
C PRO A 55 6.36 7.01 -6.69
N VAL A 56 7.22 7.47 -5.77
CA VAL A 56 7.67 6.68 -4.62
C VAL A 56 6.52 6.48 -3.64
N LEU A 57 5.72 7.51 -3.36
CA LEU A 57 4.59 7.39 -2.45
C LEU A 57 3.54 6.43 -3.01
N ARG A 58 3.20 6.57 -4.29
CA ARG A 58 2.27 5.68 -4.99
C ARG A 58 2.72 4.22 -4.95
N ARG A 59 4.01 3.95 -5.17
CA ARG A 59 4.59 2.61 -5.07
C ARG A 59 4.57 2.05 -3.65
N CYS A 60 4.81 2.90 -2.64
CA CYS A 60 4.65 2.52 -1.24
C CYS A 60 3.21 2.11 -0.93
N VAL A 61 2.23 2.92 -1.35
CA VAL A 61 0.80 2.62 -1.16
C VAL A 61 0.44 1.25 -1.77
N ALA A 62 0.83 0.99 -3.01
CA ALA A 62 0.55 -0.30 -3.66
C ALA A 62 1.18 -1.48 -2.90
N ARG A 63 2.44 -1.37 -2.46
CA ARG A 63 3.10 -2.43 -1.67
C ARG A 63 2.43 -2.63 -0.31
N THR A 64 2.04 -1.55 0.34
CA THR A 64 1.32 -1.59 1.63
C THR A 64 -0.01 -2.30 1.49
N LEU A 65 -0.79 -2.00 0.46
CA LEU A 65 -2.07 -2.69 0.21
C LEU A 65 -1.89 -4.19 -0.01
N LEU A 66 -0.86 -4.62 -0.75
CA LEU A 66 -0.52 -6.04 -0.91
C LEU A 66 -0.14 -6.70 0.42
N SER A 67 0.74 -6.07 1.19
CA SER A 67 1.13 -6.60 2.50
C SER A 67 -0.05 -6.62 3.48
N MET A 68 -0.98 -5.67 3.40
CA MET A 68 -2.19 -5.67 4.21
C MET A 68 -3.08 -6.85 3.84
N ALA A 69 -3.26 -7.13 2.54
CA ALA A 69 -4.02 -8.29 2.09
C ALA A 69 -3.43 -9.60 2.63
N ASP A 70 -2.11 -9.78 2.59
CA ASP A 70 -1.43 -10.96 3.14
C ASP A 70 -1.62 -11.07 4.67
N CYS A 71 -1.50 -9.95 5.38
CA CYS A 71 -1.74 -9.90 6.84
C CYS A 71 -3.21 -10.23 7.19
N LEU A 72 -4.16 -9.69 6.44
CA LEU A 72 -5.60 -9.89 6.64
C LEU A 72 -6.01 -11.34 6.33
N GLN A 73 -5.42 -11.95 5.30
CA GLN A 73 -5.59 -13.38 5.03
C GLN A 73 -5.06 -14.22 6.21
N GLY A 74 -3.85 -13.92 6.71
CA GLY A 74 -3.28 -14.59 7.87
C GLY A 74 -4.08 -14.42 9.17
N LEU A 75 -4.87 -13.34 9.28
CA LEU A 75 -5.80 -13.09 10.38
C LEU A 75 -7.17 -13.77 10.21
N GLY A 76 -7.44 -14.44 9.08
CA GLY A 76 -8.74 -15.02 8.78
C GLY A 76 -9.81 -13.98 8.42
N HIS A 77 -9.41 -12.86 7.82
CA HIS A 77 -10.29 -11.81 7.28
C HIS A 77 -10.16 -11.69 5.75
N PRO A 78 -10.50 -12.76 5.00
CA PRO A 78 -10.34 -12.79 3.55
C PRO A 78 -11.15 -11.70 2.81
N GLU A 79 -12.31 -11.27 3.32
CA GLU A 79 -13.11 -10.20 2.71
C GLU A 79 -12.38 -8.85 2.75
N SER A 80 -11.75 -8.56 3.89
CA SER A 80 -10.92 -7.35 4.06
C SER A 80 -9.66 -7.44 3.19
N ALA A 81 -9.08 -8.63 3.01
CA ALA A 81 -7.95 -8.84 2.12
C ALA A 81 -8.32 -8.55 0.65
N VAL A 82 -9.49 -9.04 0.20
CA VAL A 82 -10.01 -8.73 -1.14
C VAL A 82 -10.26 -7.23 -1.29
N ALA A 83 -10.84 -6.58 -0.29
CA ALA A 83 -11.06 -5.13 -0.34
C ALA A 83 -9.75 -4.34 -0.52
N ALA A 84 -8.67 -4.72 0.18
CA ALA A 84 -7.36 -4.08 0.02
C ALA A 84 -6.78 -4.28 -1.40
N VAL A 85 -6.95 -5.48 -1.96
CA VAL A 85 -6.56 -5.80 -3.33
C VAL A 85 -7.37 -5.01 -4.35
N ASP A 86 -8.69 -4.90 -4.17
CA ASP A 86 -9.57 -4.17 -5.08
C ASP A 86 -9.26 -2.66 -5.07
N VAL A 87 -8.92 -2.07 -3.91
CA VAL A 87 -8.45 -0.68 -3.83
C VAL A 87 -7.19 -0.48 -4.68
N LEU A 88 -6.20 -1.38 -4.55
CA LEU A 88 -4.96 -1.31 -5.33
C LEU A 88 -5.26 -1.36 -6.84
N LEU A 89 -6.11 -2.29 -7.26
CA LEU A 89 -6.48 -2.44 -8.66
C LEU A 89 -7.23 -1.20 -9.17
N GLY A 90 -8.16 -0.66 -8.38
CA GLY A 90 -8.90 0.55 -8.72
C GLY A 90 -8.01 1.78 -8.93
N GLU A 91 -6.97 1.94 -8.10
CA GLU A 91 -6.07 3.10 -8.17
C GLU A 91 -4.95 2.94 -9.21
N PHE A 92 -4.43 1.73 -9.42
CA PHE A 92 -3.17 1.54 -10.16
C PHE A 92 -3.27 0.69 -11.43
N ALA A 93 -4.43 0.10 -11.77
CA ALA A 93 -4.54 -0.77 -12.95
C ALA A 93 -4.12 -0.10 -14.28
N GLY A 94 -4.32 1.22 -14.41
CA GLY A 94 -3.93 2.00 -15.59
C GLY A 94 -2.52 2.61 -15.54
N SER A 95 -1.72 2.32 -14.51
CA SER A 95 -0.41 2.95 -14.35
C SER A 95 0.61 2.47 -15.39
N SER A 96 1.38 3.41 -15.96
CA SER A 96 2.53 3.12 -16.81
C SER A 96 3.81 2.83 -16.03
N ASP A 97 3.82 3.03 -14.71
CA ASP A 97 4.96 2.73 -13.85
C ASP A 97 5.18 1.22 -13.76
N GLY A 98 6.40 0.78 -14.10
CA GLY A 98 6.74 -0.64 -14.15
C GLY A 98 6.64 -1.37 -12.81
N GLU A 99 6.95 -0.71 -11.69
CA GLU A 99 6.78 -1.29 -10.36
C GLU A 99 5.30 -1.39 -9.97
N LEU A 100 4.50 -0.35 -10.25
CA LEU A 100 3.06 -0.40 -10.01
C LEU A 100 2.40 -1.51 -10.84
N ARG A 101 2.79 -1.70 -12.11
CA ARG A 101 2.30 -2.82 -12.93
C ARG A 101 2.62 -4.18 -12.33
N ARG A 102 3.80 -4.35 -11.71
CA ARG A 102 4.12 -5.60 -10.98
C ARG A 102 3.22 -5.78 -9.77
N SER A 103 2.99 -4.72 -8.99
CA SER A 103 2.07 -4.77 -7.85
C SER A 103 0.63 -5.10 -8.27
N VAL A 104 0.16 -4.56 -9.40
CA VAL A 104 -1.15 -4.89 -9.99
C VAL A 104 -1.21 -6.36 -10.40
N ALA A 105 -0.17 -6.89 -11.05
CA ALA A 105 -0.12 -8.30 -11.41
C ALA A 105 -0.13 -9.22 -10.17
N GLU A 106 0.62 -8.85 -9.13
CA GLU A 106 0.62 -9.53 -7.82
C GLU A 106 -0.79 -9.53 -7.20
N ALA A 107 -1.43 -8.37 -7.19
CA ALA A 107 -2.78 -8.16 -6.67
C ALA A 107 -3.80 -9.04 -7.39
N LEU A 108 -3.74 -9.14 -8.72
CA LEU A 108 -4.62 -10.03 -9.49
C LEU A 108 -4.42 -11.51 -9.13
N ARG A 109 -3.18 -11.96 -8.93
CA ARG A 109 -2.90 -13.33 -8.47
C ARG A 109 -3.47 -13.59 -7.08
N ARG A 110 -3.29 -12.64 -6.16
CA ARG A 110 -3.85 -12.70 -4.80
C ARG A 110 -5.36 -12.76 -4.83
N ARG A 111 -6.02 -11.92 -5.62
CA ARG A 111 -7.47 -11.92 -5.81
C ARG A 111 -7.98 -13.28 -6.29
N ALA A 112 -7.31 -13.86 -7.29
CA ALA A 112 -7.69 -15.17 -7.82
C ALA A 112 -7.53 -16.28 -6.77
N SER A 113 -6.44 -16.28 -5.99
CA SER A 113 -6.23 -17.24 -4.90
C SER A 113 -7.29 -17.07 -3.81
N LEU A 114 -7.54 -15.83 -3.38
CA LEU A 114 -8.54 -15.54 -2.37
C LEU A 114 -9.93 -15.99 -2.84
N GLN A 115 -10.29 -15.77 -4.10
CA GLN A 115 -11.56 -16.22 -4.69
C GLN A 115 -11.67 -17.73 -4.87
N ALA A 116 -10.56 -18.43 -5.14
CA ALA A 116 -10.54 -19.88 -5.31
C ALA A 116 -10.81 -20.63 -4.00
N ASP A 117 -10.42 -20.05 -2.85
CA ASP A 117 -10.69 -20.63 -1.52
C ASP A 117 -12.17 -20.51 -1.10
N TRP A 118 -13.02 -19.82 -1.88
CA TRP A 118 -14.47 -19.66 -1.63
C TRP A 118 -15.38 -20.63 -2.43
N HIS A 119 -14.85 -21.74 -2.93
CA HIS A 119 -15.62 -22.80 -3.59
C HIS A 119 -15.32 -24.19 -3.01
#